data_AF-A0A2S4NBH4-F1
#
_entry.id   AF-A0A2S4NBH4-F1
#
_cell.length_a   1.000
_cell.length_b   1.000
_cell.length_c   1.000
_cell.angle_alpha   90.00
_cell.angle_beta   90.00
_cell.angle_gamma   90.00
#
_symmetry.space_group_name_H-M   'P 1'
#
loop_
_entity.id
_entity.type
_entity.pdbx_description
1 polymer ?
#
loop_
_entity_poly.entity_id
_entity_poly.type
_entity_poly.pdbx_seq_one_letter_code
_entity_poly.pdbx_strand_id
1 'polypeptide(L)'
;MKQLIILLLSIIVLFIGIHVYTNYQRFHGVKSEYKTQATLDLNYYDTSVITNYYRAVEELNSYVRMQWAENSIDVRLPQNDTQETKDALLEYNKKLAEVKRLENKLSFSAQLKKQGFNNQDVQVCEQTGSTIKYNDWLSNNFLIQTYRTNPEKYSLKIGDYNSFVYELQKKLVQKGYKIPVDGLYRDITQKAVGQFELKHNLLPDGKVDSMMLAYLLK
;
A
#
# COMPACT_ATOMS: atom_id res chain seq x y z
N MET A 1 26.11 -52.75 -40.36
CA MET A 1 27.12 -51.82 -39.78
C MET A 1 26.88 -50.36 -40.17
N LYS A 2 26.79 -49.99 -41.46
CA LYS A 2 26.56 -48.58 -41.87
C LYS A 2 25.27 -47.94 -41.32
N GLN A 3 24.16 -48.67 -41.29
CA GLN A 3 22.88 -48.17 -40.75
C GLN A 3 22.92 -47.87 -39.24
N LEU A 4 23.65 -48.69 -38.46
CA LEU A 4 23.84 -48.45 -37.03
C LEU A 4 24.70 -47.21 -36.76
N ILE A 5 25.72 -46.97 -37.59
CA ILE A 5 26.57 -45.77 -37.51
C ILE A 5 25.77 -44.51 -37.83
N ILE A 6 24.90 -44.54 -38.85
CA ILE A 6 24.03 -43.42 -39.22
C ILE A 6 23.01 -43.11 -38.10
N LEU A 7 22.42 -44.14 -37.49
CA LEU A 7 21.52 -43.98 -36.35
C LEU A 7 22.24 -43.32 -35.16
N LEU A 8 23.45 -43.80 -34.83
CA LEU A 8 24.26 -43.26 -33.74
C LEU A 8 24.63 -41.78 -33.99
N LEU A 9 25.07 -41.45 -35.20
CA LEU A 9 25.37 -40.06 -35.59
C LEU A 9 24.14 -39.16 -35.50
N SER A 10 22.98 -39.65 -35.90
CA SER A 10 21.72 -38.90 -35.81
C SER A 10 21.34 -38.59 -34.37
N ILE A 11 21.52 -39.56 -33.45
CA ILE A 11 21.31 -39.38 -32.01
C ILE A 11 22.29 -38.33 -31.45
N ILE A 12 23.57 -38.41 -31.81
CA ILE A 12 24.60 -37.45 -31.36
C ILE A 12 24.26 -36.03 -31.83
N VAL A 13 23.88 -35.85 -33.10
CA VAL A 13 23.47 -34.54 -33.64
C VAL A 13 22.22 -34.02 -32.94
N LEU A 14 21.25 -34.89 -32.62
CA LEU A 14 20.07 -34.51 -31.85
C LEU A 14 20.45 -33.99 -30.45
N PHE A 15 21.33 -34.70 -29.74
CA PHE A 15 21.83 -34.27 -28.43
C PHE A 15 22.58 -32.94 -28.50
N ILE A 16 23.45 -32.76 -29.50
CA ILE A 16 24.15 -31.48 -29.73
C ILE A 16 23.15 -30.37 -30.04
N GLY A 17 22.15 -30.62 -30.89
CA GLY A 17 21.11 -29.66 -31.22
C GLY A 17 20.29 -29.23 -30.01
N ILE A 18 19.90 -30.18 -29.16
CA ILE A 18 19.23 -29.91 -27.88
C ILE A 18 20.15 -29.08 -26.97
N HIS A 19 21.41 -29.47 -26.82
CA HIS A 19 22.38 -28.78 -25.96
C HIS A 19 22.64 -27.33 -26.42
N VAL A 20 22.83 -27.13 -27.73
CA VAL A 20 23.01 -25.79 -28.33
C VAL A 20 21.74 -24.97 -28.19
N TYR A 21 20.56 -25.56 -28.39
CA TYR A 21 19.29 -24.87 -28.20
C TYR A 21 19.08 -24.45 -26.74
N THR A 22 19.37 -25.32 -25.76
CA THR A 22 19.30 -24.98 -24.34
C THR A 22 20.29 -23.88 -23.95
N ASN A 23 21.51 -23.90 -24.52
CA ASN A 23 22.51 -22.85 -24.30
C ASN A 23 22.12 -21.53 -24.98
N TYR A 24 21.50 -21.58 -26.16
CA TYR A 24 21.02 -20.38 -26.84
C TYR A 24 19.90 -19.70 -26.05
N GLN A 25 18.92 -20.47 -25.57
CA GLN A 25 17.85 -19.95 -24.70
C GLN A 25 18.40 -19.40 -23.37
N ARG A 26 19.48 -19.97 -22.84
CA ARG A 26 20.19 -19.47 -21.65
C ARG A 26 20.71 -18.03 -21.81
N PHE A 27 21.11 -17.60 -23.00
CA PHE A 27 21.64 -16.23 -23.23
C PHE A 27 20.64 -15.28 -23.91
N HIS A 28 19.55 -15.78 -24.51
CA HIS A 28 18.63 -14.98 -25.33
C HIS A 28 17.15 -15.15 -24.95
N GLY A 29 16.84 -15.81 -23.84
CA GLY A 29 15.49 -16.09 -23.38
C GLY A 29 14.76 -14.85 -22.85
N VAL A 30 14.27 -13.97 -23.73
CA VAL A 30 13.39 -12.82 -23.39
C VAL A 30 12.09 -13.26 -22.67
N LYS A 31 11.74 -14.55 -22.71
CA LYS A 31 10.56 -15.14 -22.06
C LYS A 31 10.73 -15.40 -20.56
N SER A 32 11.91 -15.17 -19.98
CA SER A 32 12.21 -15.48 -18.57
C SER A 32 12.45 -14.24 -17.72
N GLU A 33 11.90 -13.06 -18.02
CA GLU A 33 11.97 -11.92 -17.10
C GLU A 33 10.73 -11.85 -16.23
N TYR A 34 10.93 -11.48 -14.97
CA TYR A 34 9.84 -11.18 -14.06
C TYR A 34 9.02 -10.01 -14.61
N LYS A 35 7.71 -10.20 -14.71
CA LYS A 35 6.76 -9.17 -15.14
C LYS A 35 5.57 -9.17 -14.20
N THR A 36 5.21 -7.98 -13.73
CA THR A 36 4.02 -7.81 -12.91
C THR A 36 2.75 -7.82 -13.77
N GLN A 37 1.67 -8.32 -13.20
CA GLN A 37 0.32 -8.16 -13.74
C GLN A 37 -0.48 -7.08 -12.97
N ALA A 38 0.09 -6.55 -11.89
CA ALA A 38 -0.57 -5.56 -11.06
C ALA A 38 -0.59 -4.19 -11.75
N THR A 39 -1.67 -3.43 -11.54
CA THR A 39 -1.68 -2.01 -11.92
C THR A 39 -0.88 -1.23 -10.88
N LEU A 40 0.24 -0.64 -11.29
CA LEU A 40 1.11 0.13 -10.41
C LEU A 40 0.92 1.63 -10.59
N ASP A 41 1.04 2.38 -9.50
CA ASP A 41 1.09 3.83 -9.52
C ASP A 41 2.51 4.33 -9.78
N LEU A 42 2.78 4.73 -11.02
CA LEU A 42 4.09 5.29 -11.39
C LEU A 42 4.22 6.80 -11.11
N ASN A 43 3.21 7.42 -10.50
CA ASN A 43 3.25 8.80 -10.00
C ASN A 43 3.10 8.84 -8.47
N TYR A 44 3.70 7.84 -7.82
CA TYR A 44 3.70 7.69 -6.37
C TYR A 44 4.40 8.87 -5.68
N TYR A 45 3.90 9.29 -4.51
CA TYR A 45 4.36 10.53 -3.85
C TYR A 45 5.84 10.49 -3.45
N ASP A 46 6.39 9.31 -3.18
CA ASP A 46 7.81 9.09 -2.90
C ASP A 46 8.47 8.44 -4.12
N THR A 47 9.13 9.26 -4.94
CA THR A 47 9.76 8.81 -6.18
C THR A 47 10.87 7.77 -5.95
N SER A 48 11.45 7.71 -4.75
CA SER A 48 12.45 6.69 -4.41
C SER A 48 11.85 5.28 -4.44
N VAL A 49 10.57 5.10 -4.10
CA VAL A 49 9.88 3.80 -4.14
C VAL A 49 9.81 3.26 -5.56
N ILE A 50 9.57 4.15 -6.54
CA ILE A 50 9.51 3.78 -7.97
C ILE A 50 10.89 3.33 -8.44
N THR A 51 11.94 4.10 -8.13
CA THR A 51 13.32 3.75 -8.46
C THR A 51 13.73 2.42 -7.80
N ASN A 52 13.38 2.24 -6.53
CA ASN A 52 13.65 1.00 -5.79
C ASN A 52 12.90 -0.19 -6.38
N TYR A 53 11.67 -0.01 -6.89
CA TYR A 53 10.93 -1.07 -7.55
C TYR A 53 11.63 -1.54 -8.83
N TYR A 54 11.98 -0.62 -9.72
CA TYR A 54 12.69 -0.97 -10.95
C TYR A 54 14.03 -1.65 -10.67
N ARG A 55 14.78 -1.12 -9.69
CA ARG A 55 16.04 -1.73 -9.25
C ARG A 55 15.84 -3.14 -8.68
N ALA A 56 14.84 -3.35 -7.83
CA ALA A 56 14.56 -4.68 -7.26
C ALA A 56 14.16 -5.69 -8.34
N VAL A 57 13.37 -5.28 -9.34
CA VAL A 57 13.02 -6.13 -10.49
C VAL A 57 14.28 -6.50 -11.29
N GLU A 58 15.16 -5.54 -11.54
CA GLU A 58 16.41 -5.79 -12.27
C GLU A 58 17.36 -6.69 -11.48
N GLU A 59 17.51 -6.48 -10.18
CA GLU A 59 18.30 -7.33 -9.29
C GLU A 59 17.77 -8.78 -9.27
N LEU A 60 16.44 -8.96 -9.22
CA LEU A 60 15.80 -10.27 -9.30
C LEU A 60 16.07 -10.96 -10.65
N ASN A 61 15.88 -10.24 -11.75
CA ASN A 61 16.10 -10.78 -13.09
C ASN A 61 17.57 -11.13 -13.33
N SER A 62 18.48 -10.24 -12.92
CA SER A 62 19.92 -10.48 -12.97
C SER A 62 20.32 -11.70 -12.16
N TYR A 63 19.76 -11.86 -10.95
CA TYR A 63 20.02 -13.03 -10.11
C TYR A 63 19.57 -14.33 -10.79
N VAL A 64 18.38 -14.36 -11.38
CA VAL A 64 17.88 -15.53 -12.13
C VAL A 64 18.81 -15.87 -13.29
N ARG A 65 19.20 -14.87 -14.09
CA ARG A 65 20.12 -15.08 -15.23
C ARG A 65 21.47 -15.61 -14.76
N MET A 66 22.00 -15.09 -13.66
CA MET A 66 23.26 -15.52 -13.07
C MET A 66 23.21 -16.97 -12.56
N GLN A 67 22.16 -17.35 -11.81
CA GLN A 67 22.01 -18.72 -11.29
C GLN A 67 21.85 -19.73 -12.43
N TRP A 68 21.10 -19.39 -13.46
CA TRP A 68 21.01 -20.23 -14.65
C TRP A 68 22.36 -20.34 -15.34
N ALA A 69 23.03 -19.21 -15.59
CA ALA A 69 24.28 -19.20 -16.33
C ALA A 69 25.40 -19.93 -15.57
N GLU A 70 25.76 -19.48 -14.39
CA GLU A 70 26.96 -19.98 -13.71
C GLU A 70 26.72 -21.33 -13.04
N ASN A 71 25.52 -21.55 -12.49
CA ASN A 71 25.25 -22.69 -11.64
C ASN A 71 24.31 -23.73 -12.29
N SER A 72 23.77 -23.45 -13.49
CA SER A 72 22.75 -24.28 -14.13
C SER A 72 21.51 -24.53 -13.26
N ILE A 73 21.19 -23.57 -12.37
CA ILE A 73 20.02 -23.63 -11.47
C ILE A 73 18.90 -22.73 -12.02
N ASP A 74 17.77 -23.33 -12.37
CA ASP A 74 16.52 -22.60 -12.58
C ASP A 74 15.81 -22.41 -11.23
N VAL A 75 16.02 -21.25 -10.60
CA VAL A 75 15.42 -20.91 -9.30
C VAL A 75 13.89 -20.76 -9.33
N ARG A 76 13.26 -20.76 -10.52
CA ARG A 76 11.80 -20.65 -10.67
C ARG A 76 11.14 -22.00 -10.84
N LEU A 77 11.85 -22.93 -11.46
CA LEU A 77 11.45 -24.32 -11.69
C LEU A 77 12.62 -25.25 -11.30
N PRO A 78 12.95 -25.34 -10.00
CA PRO A 78 14.09 -26.15 -9.55
C PRO A 78 13.85 -27.63 -9.86
N GLN A 79 14.83 -28.29 -10.46
CA GLN A 79 14.74 -29.71 -10.83
C GLN A 79 15.27 -30.65 -9.74
N ASN A 80 16.22 -30.18 -8.92
CA ASN A 80 16.93 -30.98 -7.92
C ASN A 80 16.86 -30.30 -6.53
N ASP A 81 16.97 -31.07 -5.46
CA ASP A 81 16.86 -30.58 -4.07
C ASP A 81 18.22 -30.48 -3.35
N THR A 82 19.28 -30.12 -4.08
CA THR A 82 20.63 -29.96 -3.51
C THR A 82 20.69 -28.77 -2.55
N GLN A 83 21.68 -28.75 -1.66
CA GLN A 83 21.88 -27.61 -0.77
C GLN A 83 22.13 -26.32 -1.55
N GLU A 84 22.92 -26.35 -2.63
CA GLU A 84 23.13 -25.16 -3.46
C GLU A 84 21.83 -24.66 -4.08
N THR A 85 20.97 -25.60 -4.52
CA THR A 85 19.66 -25.25 -5.09
C THR A 85 18.78 -24.59 -4.04
N LYS A 86 18.71 -25.16 -2.82
CA LYS A 86 17.97 -24.58 -1.68
C LYS A 86 18.45 -23.18 -1.32
N ASP A 87 19.76 -22.97 -1.26
CA ASP A 87 20.34 -21.67 -0.94
C ASP A 87 20.02 -20.63 -2.04
N ALA A 88 20.08 -21.04 -3.30
CA ALA A 88 19.74 -20.19 -4.44
C ALA A 88 18.24 -19.82 -4.45
N LEU A 89 17.36 -20.79 -4.17
CA LEU A 89 15.92 -20.58 -4.00
C LEU A 89 15.61 -19.60 -2.87
N LEU A 90 16.30 -19.72 -1.73
CA LEU A 90 16.11 -18.83 -0.60
C LEU A 90 16.45 -17.38 -0.98
N GLU A 91 17.56 -17.16 -1.67
CA GLU A 91 17.97 -15.83 -2.11
C GLU A 91 17.04 -15.27 -3.21
N TYR A 92 16.61 -16.09 -4.16
CA TYR A 92 15.57 -15.73 -5.14
C TYR A 92 14.29 -15.26 -4.43
N ASN A 93 13.80 -16.02 -3.46
CA ASN A 93 12.58 -15.71 -2.72
C ASN A 93 12.69 -14.40 -1.93
N LYS A 94 13.87 -14.10 -1.35
CA LYS A 94 14.11 -12.80 -0.69
C LYS A 94 14.01 -11.63 -1.68
N LYS A 95 14.63 -11.75 -2.86
CA LYS A 95 14.56 -10.72 -3.90
C LYS A 95 13.13 -10.55 -4.43
N LEU A 96 12.42 -11.67 -4.65
CA LEU A 96 11.03 -11.64 -5.07
C LEU A 96 10.12 -11.00 -4.00
N ALA A 97 10.35 -11.28 -2.72
CA ALA A 97 9.61 -10.67 -1.63
C ALA A 97 9.78 -9.15 -1.61
N GLU A 98 10.98 -8.63 -1.86
CA GLU A 98 11.21 -7.18 -1.95
C GLU A 98 10.46 -6.56 -3.13
N VAL A 99 10.51 -7.20 -4.31
CA VAL A 99 9.70 -6.77 -5.47
C VAL A 99 8.22 -6.73 -5.10
N LYS A 100 7.70 -7.79 -4.48
CA LYS A 100 6.28 -7.89 -4.10
C LYS A 100 5.87 -6.87 -3.05
N ARG A 101 6.74 -6.57 -2.09
CA ARG A 101 6.50 -5.54 -1.09
C ARG A 101 6.31 -4.16 -1.75
N LEU A 102 7.18 -3.80 -2.69
CA LEU A 102 7.10 -2.55 -3.44
C LEU A 102 5.88 -2.52 -4.37
N GLU A 103 5.58 -3.63 -5.06
CA GLU A 103 4.38 -3.75 -5.89
C GLU A 103 3.10 -3.56 -5.09
N ASN A 104 2.99 -4.15 -3.91
CA ASN A 104 1.81 -4.01 -3.06
C ASN A 104 1.60 -2.55 -2.68
N LYS A 105 2.68 -1.84 -2.35
CA LYS A 105 2.65 -0.40 -2.02
C LYS A 105 2.17 0.44 -3.22
N LEU A 106 2.77 0.25 -4.39
CA LEU A 106 2.39 0.97 -5.61
C LEU A 106 0.98 0.59 -6.11
N SER A 107 0.57 -0.65 -5.92
CA SER A 107 -0.78 -1.14 -6.30
C SER A 107 -1.85 -0.57 -5.38
N PHE A 108 -1.59 -0.49 -4.07
CA PHE A 108 -2.49 0.12 -3.11
C PHE A 108 -2.73 1.60 -3.45
N SER A 109 -1.66 2.35 -3.74
CA SER A 109 -1.77 3.73 -4.23
C SER A 109 -2.61 3.82 -5.51
N ALA A 110 -2.37 2.94 -6.49
CA ALA A 110 -3.14 2.92 -7.73
C ALA A 110 -4.64 2.67 -7.49
N GLN A 111 -4.99 1.79 -6.53
CA GLN A 111 -6.38 1.53 -6.15
C GLN A 111 -7.03 2.76 -5.51
N LEU A 112 -6.35 3.43 -4.58
CA LEU A 112 -6.85 4.66 -3.96
C LEU A 112 -7.05 5.77 -5.00
N LYS A 113 -6.09 5.95 -5.91
CA LYS A 113 -6.20 6.97 -6.98
C LYS A 113 -7.37 6.73 -7.93
N LYS A 114 -7.70 5.47 -8.22
CA LYS A 114 -8.94 5.13 -8.96
C LYS A 114 -10.21 5.57 -8.23
N GLN A 115 -10.17 5.69 -6.90
CA GLN A 115 -11.28 6.18 -6.07
C GLN A 115 -11.25 7.72 -5.90
N GLY A 116 -10.36 8.44 -6.61
CA GLY A 116 -10.25 9.89 -6.54
C GLY A 116 -9.39 10.42 -5.40
N PHE A 117 -8.55 9.58 -4.79
CA PHE A 117 -7.51 9.99 -3.84
C PHE A 117 -6.31 10.57 -4.60
N ASN A 118 -5.65 11.57 -4.02
CA ASN A 118 -4.41 12.14 -4.54
C ASN A 118 -3.18 11.67 -3.73
N ASN A 119 -1.99 12.15 -4.09
CA ASN A 119 -0.73 11.77 -3.43
C ASN A 119 -0.69 12.10 -1.93
N GLN A 120 -1.29 13.22 -1.50
CA GLN A 120 -1.37 13.59 -0.09
C GLN A 120 -2.30 12.65 0.67
N ASP A 121 -3.43 12.28 0.06
CA ASP A 121 -4.36 11.33 0.66
C ASP A 121 -3.71 9.94 0.83
N VAL A 122 -2.98 9.47 -0.19
CA VAL A 122 -2.24 8.19 -0.12
C VAL A 122 -1.21 8.23 1.01
N GLN A 123 -0.42 9.30 1.12
CA GLN A 123 0.56 9.45 2.19
C GLN A 123 -0.08 9.34 3.58
N VAL A 124 -1.22 10.01 3.79
CA VAL A 124 -1.95 9.92 5.07
C VAL A 124 -2.51 8.52 5.30
N CYS A 125 -3.03 7.86 4.27
CA CYS A 125 -3.54 6.50 4.40
C CYS A 125 -2.45 5.54 4.87
N GLU A 126 -1.23 5.67 4.34
CA GLU A 126 -0.09 4.84 4.78
C GLU A 126 0.38 5.15 6.19
N GLN A 127 0.40 6.43 6.58
CA GLN A 127 0.83 6.85 7.92
C GLN A 127 -0.16 6.39 9.01
N THR A 128 -1.45 6.41 8.69
CA THR A 128 -2.52 6.14 9.67
C THR A 128 -3.04 4.71 9.63
N GLY A 129 -2.78 3.98 8.55
CA GLY A 129 -3.39 2.68 8.28
C GLY A 129 -4.91 2.75 7.99
N SER A 130 -5.48 3.96 7.88
CA SER A 130 -6.90 4.20 7.63
C SER A 130 -7.12 4.79 6.25
N THR A 131 -8.18 4.39 5.55
CA THR A 131 -8.56 5.03 4.28
C THR A 131 -9.26 6.36 4.56
N ILE A 132 -8.51 7.46 4.57
CA ILE A 132 -8.99 8.81 4.90
C ILE A 132 -8.34 9.86 3.98
N LYS A 133 -9.12 10.86 3.56
CA LYS A 133 -8.58 11.99 2.79
C LYS A 133 -7.78 12.93 3.68
N TYR A 134 -6.77 13.57 3.12
CA TYR A 134 -5.87 14.50 3.82
C TYR A 134 -6.64 15.60 4.57
N ASN A 135 -7.64 16.21 3.93
CA ASN A 135 -8.43 17.28 4.54
C ASN A 135 -9.25 16.79 5.75
N ASP A 136 -9.80 15.57 5.68
CA ASP A 136 -10.53 14.98 6.81
C ASP A 136 -9.59 14.62 7.96
N TRP A 137 -8.42 14.05 7.64
CA TRP A 137 -7.37 13.79 8.62
C TRP A 137 -6.90 15.08 9.30
N LEU A 138 -6.65 16.15 8.54
CA LEU A 138 -6.21 17.45 9.06
C LEU A 138 -7.26 18.04 10.02
N SER A 139 -8.54 18.03 9.61
CA SER A 139 -9.67 18.47 10.44
C SER A 139 -9.80 17.65 11.73
N ASN A 140 -9.70 16.32 11.64
CA ASN A 140 -9.77 15.42 12.80
C ASN A 140 -8.62 15.68 13.78
N ASN A 141 -7.39 15.82 13.27
CA ASN A 141 -6.22 16.12 14.09
C ASN A 141 -6.33 17.50 14.73
N PHE A 142 -6.80 18.50 13.98
CA PHE A 142 -7.05 19.82 14.52
C PHE A 142 -7.99 19.75 15.74
N LEU A 143 -9.15 19.07 15.63
CA LEU A 143 -10.08 18.93 16.76
C LEU A 143 -9.44 18.23 17.97
N ILE A 144 -8.80 17.06 17.76
CA ILE A 144 -8.20 16.31 18.87
C ILE A 144 -7.06 17.09 19.53
N GLN A 145 -6.11 17.61 18.75
CA GLN A 145 -4.94 18.28 19.31
C GLN A 145 -5.31 19.60 19.98
N THR A 146 -6.23 20.35 19.38
CA THR A 146 -6.71 21.63 19.93
C THR A 146 -7.43 21.42 21.26
N TYR A 147 -8.30 20.42 21.36
CA TYR A 147 -8.94 20.08 22.64
C TYR A 147 -7.90 19.60 23.67
N ARG A 148 -6.99 18.69 23.30
CA ARG A 148 -5.98 18.14 24.22
C ARG A 148 -5.03 19.18 24.78
N THR A 149 -4.67 20.19 23.99
CA THR A 149 -3.73 21.24 24.40
C THR A 149 -4.37 22.30 25.29
N ASN A 150 -5.69 22.53 25.18
CA ASN A 150 -6.39 23.48 26.03
C ASN A 150 -7.86 23.06 26.30
N PRO A 151 -8.07 22.02 27.11
CA PRO A 151 -9.40 21.45 27.32
C PRO A 151 -10.36 22.43 27.99
N GLU A 152 -9.87 23.31 28.87
CA GLU A 152 -10.72 24.32 29.54
C GLU A 152 -11.26 25.36 28.54
N LYS A 153 -10.44 25.80 27.58
CA LYS A 153 -10.86 26.72 26.52
C LYS A 153 -11.85 26.08 25.54
N TYR A 154 -11.69 24.79 25.25
CA TYR A 154 -12.53 24.06 24.30
C TYR A 154 -13.63 23.24 24.98
N SER A 155 -13.84 23.43 26.28
CA SER A 155 -15.07 23.09 26.99
C SER A 155 -16.13 24.14 26.66
N LEU A 156 -16.62 24.05 25.41
CA LEU A 156 -17.41 25.09 24.75
C LEU A 156 -18.63 25.53 25.58
N LYS A 157 -18.89 26.83 25.58
CA LYS A 157 -20.07 27.47 26.17
C LYS A 157 -20.92 28.12 25.09
N ILE A 158 -22.21 28.29 25.38
CA ILE A 158 -23.11 28.99 24.46
C ILE A 158 -22.55 30.40 24.19
N GLY A 159 -22.41 30.74 22.92
CA GLY A 159 -21.85 32.00 22.45
C GLY A 159 -20.40 31.91 21.96
N ASP A 160 -19.70 30.80 22.19
CA ASP A 160 -18.33 30.63 21.70
C ASP A 160 -18.27 30.67 20.16
N TYR A 161 -17.40 31.51 19.62
CA TYR A 161 -17.21 31.69 18.18
C TYR A 161 -15.75 31.46 17.80
N ASN A 162 -15.45 30.34 17.11
CA ASN A 162 -14.09 30.00 16.70
C ASN A 162 -14.05 28.87 15.65
N SER A 163 -12.86 28.60 15.11
CA SER A 163 -12.63 27.55 14.11
C SER A 163 -12.85 26.13 14.63
N PHE A 164 -12.68 25.90 15.94
CA PHE A 164 -12.97 24.60 16.55
C PHE A 164 -14.46 24.26 16.48
N VAL A 165 -15.32 25.22 16.82
CA VAL A 165 -16.78 25.08 16.69
C VAL A 165 -17.17 24.84 15.23
N TYR A 166 -16.56 25.57 14.29
CA TYR A 166 -16.85 25.42 12.87
C TYR A 166 -16.53 24.00 12.36
N GLU A 167 -15.35 23.45 12.70
CA GLU A 167 -14.97 22.09 12.33
C GLU A 167 -15.82 21.04 13.06
N LEU A 168 -16.16 21.24 14.33
CA LEU A 168 -17.08 20.39 15.08
C LEU A 168 -18.46 20.31 14.40
N GLN A 169 -19.00 21.47 14.01
CA GLN A 169 -20.29 21.55 13.31
C GLN A 169 -20.25 20.79 11.99
N LYS A 170 -19.16 20.93 11.20
CA LYS A 170 -18.98 20.13 9.97
C LYS A 170 -19.06 18.63 10.24
N LYS A 171 -18.36 18.14 11.27
CA LYS A 171 -18.36 16.72 11.63
C LYS A 171 -19.75 16.25 12.08
N LEU A 172 -20.48 17.05 12.87
CA LEU A 172 -21.86 16.76 13.23
C LEU A 172 -22.78 16.73 11.97
N VAL A 173 -22.66 17.69 11.06
CA VAL A 173 -23.44 17.68 9.82
C VAL A 173 -23.14 16.43 8.97
N GLN A 174 -21.88 16.02 8.88
CA GLN A 174 -21.49 14.77 8.21
C GLN A 174 -22.10 13.52 8.87
N LYS A 175 -22.36 13.55 10.19
CA LYS A 175 -23.09 12.48 10.92
C LYS A 175 -24.62 12.59 10.81
N GLY A 176 -25.13 13.57 10.05
CA GLY A 176 -26.56 13.74 9.74
C GLY A 176 -27.30 14.75 10.60
N TYR A 177 -26.61 15.51 11.46
CA TYR A 177 -27.25 16.56 12.27
C TYR A 177 -27.53 17.80 11.42
N LYS A 178 -28.75 18.34 11.51
CA LYS A 178 -29.17 19.54 10.77
C LYS A 178 -28.91 20.79 11.60
N ILE A 179 -27.67 21.26 11.59
CA ILE A 179 -27.22 22.47 12.31
C ILE A 179 -26.50 23.43 11.35
N PRO A 180 -26.49 24.74 11.64
CA PRO A 180 -25.67 25.68 10.88
C PRO A 180 -24.18 25.38 11.09
N VAL A 181 -23.39 25.60 10.04
CA VAL A 181 -21.92 25.56 10.08
C VAL A 181 -21.42 27.00 10.00
N ASP A 182 -21.60 27.73 11.10
CA ASP A 182 -21.31 29.16 11.20
C ASP A 182 -20.13 29.45 12.14
N GLY A 183 -19.64 28.45 12.88
CA GLY A 183 -18.60 28.60 13.88
C GLY A 183 -19.11 29.13 15.22
N LEU A 184 -20.42 29.31 15.41
CA LEU A 184 -21.03 29.79 16.65
C LEU A 184 -21.68 28.65 17.45
N TYR A 185 -21.26 28.47 18.70
CA TYR A 185 -21.79 27.43 19.58
C TYR A 185 -23.13 27.90 20.16
N ARG A 186 -24.22 27.56 19.48
CA ARG A 186 -25.61 27.89 19.88
C ARG A 186 -26.26 26.71 20.61
N ASP A 187 -27.47 26.93 21.12
CA ASP A 187 -28.32 25.90 21.72
C ASP A 187 -28.56 24.72 20.76
N ILE A 188 -28.73 24.99 19.45
CA ILE A 188 -28.92 23.96 18.43
C ILE A 188 -27.66 23.07 18.28
N THR A 189 -26.46 23.66 18.35
CA THR A 189 -25.20 22.91 18.30
C THR A 189 -25.04 22.06 19.56
N GLN A 190 -25.30 22.63 20.74
CA GLN A 190 -25.24 21.90 22.01
C GLN A 190 -26.23 20.72 22.05
N LYS A 191 -27.47 20.93 21.58
CA LYS A 191 -28.48 19.87 21.46
C LYS A 191 -28.01 18.76 20.52
N ALA A 192 -27.36 19.10 19.41
CA ALA A 192 -26.81 18.11 18.48
C ALA A 192 -25.67 17.29 19.11
N VAL A 193 -24.80 17.91 19.91
CA VAL A 193 -23.77 17.21 20.70
C VAL A 193 -24.43 16.24 21.69
N GLY A 194 -25.41 16.69 22.48
CA GLY A 194 -26.14 15.83 23.41
C GLY A 194 -26.88 14.67 22.74
N GLN A 195 -27.47 14.90 21.56
CA GLN A 195 -28.08 13.83 20.76
C GLN A 195 -27.04 12.84 20.22
N PHE A 196 -25.87 13.33 19.80
CA PHE A 196 -24.77 12.49 19.37
C PHE A 196 -24.26 11.61 20.49
N GLU A 197 -24.06 12.18 21.67
CA GLU A 197 -23.67 11.45 22.89
C GLU A 197 -24.68 10.37 23.24
N LEU A 198 -25.97 10.74 23.31
CA LEU A 198 -27.05 9.80 23.59
C LEU A 198 -27.07 8.63 22.60
N LYS A 199 -26.93 8.93 21.29
CA LYS A 199 -26.92 7.91 20.23
C LYS A 199 -25.76 6.92 20.36
N HIS A 200 -24.64 7.33 20.96
CA HIS A 200 -23.45 6.49 21.16
C HIS A 200 -23.29 5.99 22.60
N ASN A 201 -24.34 6.08 23.43
CA ASN A 201 -24.32 5.70 24.84
C ASN A 201 -23.24 6.42 25.67
N LEU A 202 -22.95 7.67 25.32
CA LEU A 202 -22.11 8.58 26.12
C LEU A 202 -23.01 9.38 27.08
N LEU A 203 -22.39 10.08 28.04
CA LEU A 203 -23.13 11.01 28.92
C LEU A 203 -23.69 12.16 28.05
N PRO A 204 -25.02 12.34 27.94
CA PRO A 204 -25.61 13.33 27.04
C PRO A 204 -25.68 14.71 27.70
N ASP A 205 -24.54 15.24 28.15
CA ASP A 205 -24.46 16.55 28.81
C ASP A 205 -24.20 17.70 27.83
N GLY A 206 -24.03 17.39 26.54
CA GLY A 206 -23.85 18.37 25.47
C GLY A 206 -22.50 19.07 25.54
N LYS A 207 -21.52 18.49 26.22
CA LYS A 207 -20.17 19.05 26.36
C LYS A 207 -19.18 18.30 25.48
N VAL A 208 -18.39 19.07 24.76
CA VAL A 208 -17.31 18.49 23.95
C VAL A 208 -16.20 18.03 24.87
N ASP A 209 -15.97 16.71 24.93
CA ASP A 209 -14.84 16.11 25.61
C ASP A 209 -14.01 15.18 24.69
N SER A 210 -12.92 14.62 25.22
CA SER A 210 -12.03 13.75 24.45
C SER A 210 -12.70 12.44 24.01
N MET A 211 -13.64 11.92 24.79
CA MET A 211 -14.37 10.69 24.46
C MET A 211 -15.39 10.97 23.36
N MET A 212 -16.18 12.03 23.50
CA MET A 212 -17.13 12.51 22.49
C MET A 212 -16.43 12.75 21.15
N LEU A 213 -15.30 13.47 21.15
CA LEU A 213 -14.51 13.69 19.93
C LEU A 213 -13.98 12.36 19.34
N ALA A 214 -13.48 11.44 20.17
CA ALA A 214 -13.01 10.15 19.67
C ALA A 214 -14.14 9.33 18.99
N TYR A 215 -15.37 9.41 19.47
CA TYR A 215 -16.52 8.79 18.81
C TYR A 215 -16.96 9.54 17.54
N LEU A 216 -16.92 10.87 17.57
CA LEU A 216 -17.32 11.70 16.44
C LEU A 216 -16.44 11.49 15.21
N LEU A 217 -15.15 11.24 15.43
CA LEU A 217 -14.12 11.16 14.39
C LEU A 217 -13.81 9.73 13.90
N LYS A 218 -14.48 8.71 14.46
CA LYS A 218 -14.53 7.35 13.89
C LYS A 218 -15.39 7.33 12.63
#